data_AF-A0A565APX0-F1
#
_entry.id   AF-A0A565APX0-F1
#
_cell.length_a   1.000
_cell.length_b   1.000
_cell.length_c   1.000
_cell.angle_alpha   90.00
_cell.angle_beta   90.00
_cell.angle_gamma   90.00
#
_symmetry.space_group_name_H-M   'P 1'
#
loop_
_entity.id
_entity.type
_entity.pdbx_description
1 polymer ?
#
loop_
_entity_poly.entity_id
_entity_poly.type
_entity_poly.pdbx_seq_one_letter_code
_entity_poly.pdbx_strand_id
1 'polypeptide(L)'
;MAQSASLSQSASSSNIESNNENGVLCNCNRTTKIVRVWTKDNPGRRFYGCPDQKPNGWQHLALVEARDIMREQKEEIKNLKEEVRKLSRDTEGVQDPTAVKEELKQTGKNWHLDSWLGYGSSINNLGDQEL
;
A
#
# COMPACT_ATOMS: atom_id res chain seq x y z
N MET A 1 19.48 52.82 8.99
CA MET A 1 18.18 53.43 8.63
C MET A 1 17.23 52.28 8.32
N ALA A 2 16.20 52.13 9.15
CA ALA A 2 15.14 51.14 8.95
C ALA A 2 14.22 51.58 7.81
N GLN A 3 13.77 50.63 6.99
CA GLN A 3 12.52 50.77 6.24
C GLN A 3 11.73 49.46 6.34
N SER A 4 10.75 49.53 7.24
CA SER A 4 9.53 48.74 7.30
C SER A 4 8.72 48.84 6.01
N ALA A 5 8.04 47.76 5.61
CA ALA A 5 6.58 47.68 5.73
C ALA A 5 6.03 46.39 5.12
N SER A 6 5.12 45.79 5.86
CA SER A 6 4.32 44.60 5.62
C SER A 6 3.48 44.64 4.34
N LEU A 7 3.65 43.64 3.47
CA LEU A 7 2.61 43.23 2.52
C LEU A 7 1.71 42.19 3.21
N SER A 8 0.90 42.63 4.17
CA SER A 8 -0.23 41.83 4.64
C SER A 8 -1.31 41.93 3.56
N GLN A 9 -1.32 40.96 2.65
CA GLN A 9 -2.43 40.79 1.72
C GLN A 9 -3.66 40.51 2.58
N SER A 10 -4.56 41.48 2.65
CA SER A 10 -5.85 41.35 3.30
C SER A 10 -6.66 40.33 2.52
N ALA A 11 -6.54 39.06 2.89
CA ALA A 11 -7.55 38.06 2.55
C ALA A 11 -8.83 38.54 3.21
N SER A 12 -9.73 39.13 2.43
CA SER A 12 -11.07 39.53 2.87
C SER A 12 -11.82 38.29 3.33
N SER A 13 -11.62 37.89 4.58
CA SER A 13 -12.39 36.87 5.26
C SER A 13 -13.71 37.50 5.64
N SER A 14 -14.60 37.62 4.66
CA SER A 14 -15.96 38.06 4.91
C SER A 14 -16.68 36.94 5.67
N ASN A 15 -16.74 37.04 7.00
CA ASN A 15 -17.62 36.26 7.88
C ASN A 15 -19.07 36.68 7.66
N ILE A 16 -19.57 36.58 6.42
CA ILE A 16 -20.99 36.72 6.15
C ILE A 16 -21.60 35.40 6.61
N GLU A 17 -22.03 35.36 7.87
CA GLU A 17 -23.20 34.57 8.27
C GLU A 17 -24.39 35.17 7.52
N SER A 18 -24.57 34.73 6.29
CA SER A 18 -25.68 35.18 5.46
C SER A 18 -26.95 34.58 6.05
N ASN A 19 -27.65 35.36 6.86
CA ASN A 19 -29.08 35.18 7.04
C ASN A 19 -29.68 35.36 5.65
N ASN A 20 -30.12 34.24 5.06
CA ASN A 20 -30.38 34.09 3.64
C ASN A 20 -31.71 34.74 3.23
N GLU A 21 -31.87 36.05 3.38
CA GLU A 21 -33.01 36.72 2.73
C GLU A 21 -32.86 36.68 1.19
N ASN A 22 -31.62 36.73 0.68
CA ASN A 22 -31.31 36.68 -0.77
C ASN A 22 -30.21 35.64 -1.11
N GLY A 23 -30.37 34.38 -0.67
CA GLY A 23 -29.34 33.34 -0.84
C GLY A 23 -28.95 33.05 -2.31
N VAL A 24 -27.74 32.51 -2.52
CA VAL A 24 -27.25 32.12 -3.86
C VAL A 24 -28.21 31.11 -4.48
N LEU A 25 -28.70 31.41 -5.68
CA LEU A 25 -29.64 30.53 -6.39
C LEU A 25 -28.87 29.52 -7.25
N CYS A 26 -29.36 28.29 -7.25
CA CYS A 26 -29.00 27.30 -8.25
C CYS A 26 -29.68 27.65 -9.59
N ASN A 27 -29.20 27.10 -10.71
CA ASN A 27 -29.84 27.18 -12.03
C ASN A 27 -31.30 26.67 -12.06
N CYS A 28 -31.75 25.94 -11.02
CA CYS A 28 -33.16 25.58 -10.82
C CYS A 28 -33.99 26.65 -10.08
N ASN A 29 -33.45 27.87 -9.91
CA ASN A 29 -34.03 29.03 -9.22
C ASN A 29 -34.39 28.82 -7.75
N ARG A 30 -33.78 27.82 -7.09
CA ARG A 30 -33.92 27.61 -5.65
C ARG A 30 -32.65 27.96 -4.91
N THR A 31 -32.81 28.40 -3.67
CA THR A 31 -31.71 28.67 -2.74
C THR A 31 -30.82 27.44 -2.58
N THR A 32 -29.54 27.62 -2.83
CA THR A 32 -28.55 26.55 -2.75
C THR A 32 -28.28 26.13 -1.31
N LYS A 33 -27.94 24.84 -1.12
CA LYS A 33 -27.43 24.33 0.15
C LYS A 33 -25.96 24.70 0.27
N ILE A 34 -25.60 25.47 1.29
CA ILE A 34 -24.21 25.86 1.56
C ILE A 34 -23.64 24.95 2.64
N VAL A 35 -22.56 24.23 2.33
CA VAL A 35 -21.84 23.36 3.27
C VAL A 35 -20.42 23.86 3.44
N ARG A 36 -19.93 23.92 4.69
CA ARG A 36 -18.51 24.18 4.99
C ARG A 36 -17.84 22.86 5.33
N VAL A 37 -16.72 22.59 4.67
CA VAL A 37 -15.89 21.42 4.97
C VAL A 37 -14.71 21.89 5.83
N TRP A 38 -14.36 21.08 6.83
CA TRP A 38 -13.19 21.28 7.67
C TRP A 38 -12.22 20.12 7.43
N THR A 39 -11.50 20.17 6.31
CA THR A 39 -10.35 19.28 6.07
C THR A 39 -9.07 20.11 6.03
N LYS A 40 -7.92 19.47 6.31
CA LYS A 40 -6.60 20.12 6.29
C LYS A 40 -6.33 20.85 4.96
N ASP A 41 -6.70 20.21 3.85
CA ASP A 41 -6.48 20.75 2.51
C ASP A 41 -7.57 21.75 2.09
N ASN A 42 -8.63 21.89 2.89
CA ASN A 42 -9.77 22.73 2.56
C ASN A 42 -10.42 23.39 3.78
N PRO A 43 -9.67 24.21 4.54
CA PRO A 43 -10.20 24.86 5.73
C PRO A 43 -11.20 25.95 5.35
N GLY A 44 -12.42 25.88 5.88
CA GLY A 44 -13.42 26.95 5.80
C GLY A 44 -14.03 27.19 4.40
N ARG A 45 -13.68 26.39 3.39
CA ARG A 45 -14.25 26.54 2.05
C ARG A 45 -15.74 26.17 2.05
N ARG A 46 -16.53 27.01 1.39
CA ARG A 46 -17.96 26.85 1.18
C ARG A 46 -18.20 26.12 -0.15
N PHE A 47 -19.05 25.10 -0.13
CA PHE A 47 -19.57 24.43 -1.32
C PHE A 47 -21.06 24.73 -1.48
N TYR A 48 -21.46 24.94 -2.72
CA TYR A 48 -22.83 25.26 -3.11
C TYR A 48 -23.42 24.06 -3.85
N GLY A 49 -24.52 23.50 -3.35
CA GLY A 49 -25.22 22.37 -3.94
C GLY A 49 -26.65 22.71 -4.35
N CYS A 50 -27.13 22.11 -5.45
CA CYS A 50 -28.54 22.19 -5.81
C CYS A 50 -29.37 21.41 -4.76
N PRO A 51 -30.46 21.97 -4.22
CA PRO A 51 -31.24 21.30 -3.18
C PRO A 51 -31.88 19.98 -3.65
N ASP A 52 -32.18 19.88 -4.94
CA ASP A 52 -32.86 18.75 -5.59
C ASP A 52 -31.89 17.77 -6.26
N GLN A 53 -30.59 18.00 -6.16
CA GLN A 53 -29.62 17.07 -6.70
C GLN A 53 -29.71 15.77 -5.92
N LYS A 54 -30.31 14.76 -6.55
CA LYS A 54 -30.31 13.40 -6.02
C LYS A 54 -28.88 12.87 -6.11
N PRO A 55 -28.38 12.15 -5.08
CA PRO A 55 -27.17 11.38 -5.26
C PRO A 55 -27.41 10.44 -6.45
N ASN A 56 -26.43 10.38 -7.34
CA ASN A 56 -26.50 9.44 -8.44
C ASN A 56 -26.40 8.02 -7.84
N GLY A 57 -26.89 6.99 -8.53
CA GLY A 57 -26.89 5.63 -7.96
C GLY A 57 -25.48 5.10 -7.66
N TRP A 58 -24.46 5.62 -8.37
CA TRP A 58 -23.08 5.17 -8.24
C TRP A 58 -22.48 5.43 -6.86
N GLN A 59 -22.86 6.52 -6.16
CA GLN A 59 -22.32 6.81 -4.83
C GLN A 59 -22.67 5.69 -3.85
N HIS A 60 -23.91 5.19 -3.89
CA HIS A 60 -24.34 4.11 -3.03
C HIS A 60 -23.60 2.81 -3.36
N LEU A 61 -23.54 2.47 -4.66
CA LEU A 61 -22.84 1.26 -5.13
C LEU A 61 -21.36 1.27 -4.73
N ALA A 62 -20.67 2.39 -4.96
CA ALA A 62 -19.26 2.54 -4.61
C ALA A 62 -19.02 2.39 -3.10
N LEU A 63 -19.91 2.93 -2.25
CA LEU A 63 -19.79 2.78 -0.80
C LEU A 63 -20.03 1.34 -0.34
N VAL A 64 -20.98 0.64 -0.96
CA VAL A 64 -21.28 -0.77 -0.68
C VAL A 64 -20.10 -1.65 -1.08
N GLU A 65 -19.59 -1.47 -2.29
CA GLU A 65 -18.42 -2.19 -2.81
C GLU A 65 -17.19 -1.95 -1.93
N ALA A 66 -16.88 -0.69 -1.62
CA ALA A 66 -15.75 -0.35 -0.75
C ALA A 66 -15.86 -1.01 0.63
N ARG A 67 -17.06 -1.06 1.22
CA ARG A 67 -17.30 -1.73 2.49
C ARG A 67 -17.01 -3.23 2.40
N ASP A 68 -17.44 -3.89 1.33
CA ASP A 68 -17.26 -5.33 1.16
C ASP A 68 -15.77 -5.67 0.95
N ILE A 69 -15.05 -4.88 0.16
CA ILE A 69 -13.59 -4.98 -0.01
C ILE A 69 -12.86 -4.82 1.33
N MET A 70 -13.21 -3.79 2.11
CA MET A 70 -12.57 -3.56 3.42
C MET A 70 -12.82 -4.72 4.40
N ARG A 71 -13.98 -5.37 4.34
CA ARG A 71 -14.29 -6.54 5.18
C ARG A 71 -13.42 -7.73 4.78
N GLU A 72 -13.31 -8.00 3.49
CA GLU A 72 -12.49 -9.11 2.97
C GLU A 72 -11.01 -8.93 3.33
N GLN A 73 -10.45 -7.75 3.03
CA GLN A 73 -9.06 -7.42 3.36
C GLN A 73 -8.79 -7.53 4.87
N LYS A 74 -9.75 -7.17 5.71
CA LYS A 74 -9.61 -7.29 7.17
C LYS A 74 -9.48 -8.74 7.63
N GLU A 75 -10.25 -9.65 7.05
CA GLU A 75 -10.14 -11.08 7.38
C GLU A 75 -8.86 -11.70 6.81
N GLU A 76 -8.44 -11.31 5.60
CA GLU A 76 -7.17 -11.76 5.04
C GLU A 76 -5.97 -11.32 5.91
N ILE A 77 -5.94 -10.06 6.33
CA ILE A 77 -4.91 -9.55 7.26
C ILE A 77 -4.89 -10.34 8.57
N LYS A 78 -6.07 -10.69 9.10
CA LYS A 78 -6.17 -11.48 10.34
C LYS A 78 -5.60 -12.88 10.15
N ASN A 79 -5.95 -13.56 9.06
CA ASN A 79 -5.45 -14.90 8.75
C ASN A 79 -3.93 -14.90 8.56
N LEU A 80 -3.41 -13.98 7.74
CA LEU A 80 -1.97 -13.84 7.51
C LEU A 80 -1.21 -13.55 8.81
N LYS A 81 -1.75 -12.69 9.68
CA LYS A 81 -1.15 -12.43 11.00
C LYS A 81 -1.11 -13.68 11.87
N GLU A 82 -2.13 -14.52 11.82
CA GLU A 82 -2.14 -15.79 12.55
C GLU A 82 -1.11 -16.78 12.00
N GLU A 83 -1.01 -16.89 10.68
CA GLU A 83 -0.03 -17.75 10.00
C GLU A 83 1.41 -17.32 10.31
N VAL A 84 1.72 -16.03 10.18
CA VAL A 84 3.03 -15.47 10.58
C VAL A 84 3.34 -15.80 12.04
N ARG A 85 2.35 -15.70 12.93
CA ARG A 85 2.52 -16.02 14.36
C ARG A 85 2.76 -17.52 14.60
N LYS A 86 2.24 -18.41 13.76
CA LYS A 86 2.51 -19.86 13.85
C LYS A 86 3.92 -20.16 13.37
N LEU A 87 4.26 -19.71 12.16
CA LEU A 87 5.59 -19.88 11.57
C LEU A 87 6.71 -19.30 12.45
N SER A 88 6.49 -18.16 13.09
CA SER A 88 7.47 -17.55 14.01
C SER A 88 7.76 -18.47 15.21
N ARG A 89 6.73 -19.11 15.78
CA ARG A 89 6.90 -20.06 16.89
C ARG A 89 7.64 -21.32 16.46
N ASP A 90 7.36 -21.82 15.25
CA ASP A 90 8.03 -23.00 14.71
C ASP A 90 9.52 -22.72 14.42
N THR A 91 9.84 -21.48 14.04
CA THR A 91 11.22 -21.06 13.75
C THR A 91 12.03 -20.81 15.03
N GLU A 92 11.39 -20.35 16.12
CA GLU A 92 12.03 -20.17 17.45
C GLU A 92 12.39 -21.50 18.14
N GLY A 93 11.79 -22.62 17.71
CA GLY A 93 12.12 -23.98 18.16
C GLY A 93 13.38 -24.58 17.51
N VAL A 94 13.92 -23.96 16.47
CA VAL A 94 15.18 -24.38 15.81
C VAL A 94 16.34 -23.53 16.36
N GLN A 95 16.65 -23.72 17.64
CA GLN A 95 17.89 -23.23 18.25
C GLN A 95 18.93 -24.35 18.32
N ASP A 96 19.39 -24.83 17.16
CA ASP A 96 20.80 -25.20 17.01
C ASP A 96 21.29 -24.98 15.56
N PRO A 97 21.80 -23.78 15.25
CA PRO A 97 22.38 -23.46 13.95
C PRO A 97 23.68 -24.22 13.64
N THR A 98 24.20 -25.05 14.55
CA THR A 98 25.49 -25.72 14.36
C THR A 98 25.36 -27.01 13.54
N ALA A 99 24.32 -27.81 13.76
CA ALA A 99 24.12 -29.08 13.05
C ALA A 99 23.84 -28.89 11.55
N VAL A 100 23.01 -27.89 11.19
CA VAL A 100 22.63 -27.63 9.79
C VAL A 100 23.81 -27.06 8.97
N LYS A 101 24.73 -26.34 9.62
CA LYS A 101 25.93 -25.80 8.97
C LYS A 101 26.97 -26.89 8.67
N GLU A 102 27.04 -27.94 9.49
CA GLU A 102 27.93 -29.07 9.23
C GLU A 102 27.42 -29.96 8.10
N GLU A 103 26.11 -30.21 8.02
CA GLU A 103 25.53 -30.96 6.89
C GLU A 103 25.70 -30.24 5.54
N LEU A 104 25.54 -28.91 5.49
CA LEU A 104 25.80 -28.11 4.29
C LEU A 104 27.27 -28.11 3.86
N LYS A 105 28.20 -28.12 4.82
CA LYS A 105 29.65 -28.25 4.52
C LYS A 105 29.99 -29.65 4.02
N GLN A 106 29.34 -30.69 4.54
CA GLN A 106 29.61 -32.08 4.15
C GLN A 106 29.04 -32.37 2.75
N THR A 107 27.82 -31.92 2.47
CA THR A 107 27.19 -32.03 1.15
C THR A 107 27.93 -31.24 0.08
N GLY A 108 28.41 -30.03 0.40
CA GLY A 108 29.26 -29.24 -0.51
C GLY A 108 30.60 -29.92 -0.83
N LYS A 109 31.21 -30.63 0.13
CA LYS A 109 32.44 -31.41 -0.09
C LYS A 109 32.17 -32.67 -0.92
N ASN A 110 31.05 -33.36 -0.69
CA ASN A 110 30.68 -34.57 -1.45
C ASN A 110 30.44 -34.25 -2.93
N TRP A 111 29.73 -33.15 -3.21
CA TRP A 111 29.49 -32.69 -4.59
C TRP A 111 30.79 -32.38 -5.34
N HIS A 112 31.78 -31.80 -4.66
CA HIS A 112 33.09 -31.50 -5.25
C HIS A 112 33.93 -32.78 -5.49
N LEU A 113 33.77 -33.83 -4.66
CA LEU A 113 34.43 -35.12 -4.84
C LEU A 113 33.82 -35.93 -5.99
N ASP A 114 32.49 -35.96 -6.08
CA ASP A 114 31.76 -36.64 -7.17
C ASP A 114 32.05 -36.00 -8.53
N SER A 115 32.22 -34.67 -8.55
CA SER A 115 32.66 -33.95 -9.75
C SER A 115 34.11 -34.25 -10.16
N TRP A 116 34.97 -34.67 -9.23
CA TRP A 116 36.38 -34.99 -9.51
C TRP A 116 36.58 -36.45 -9.96
N LEU A 117 35.77 -37.38 -9.42
CA LEU A 117 35.79 -38.79 -9.82
C LEU A 117 35.07 -39.05 -11.16
N GLY A 118 34.21 -38.13 -11.61
CA GLY A 118 33.47 -38.26 -12.87
C GLY A 118 34.23 -37.92 -14.17
N TYR A 119 35.40 -37.28 -14.09
CA TYR A 119 36.17 -36.83 -15.28
C TYR A 119 37.52 -37.54 -15.48
N GLY A 120 37.78 -38.63 -14.75
CA GLY A 120 39.10 -39.25 -14.66
C GLY A 120 39.28 -40.65 -15.27
N SER A 121 38.37 -41.14 -16.10
CA SER A 121 38.49 -42.49 -16.71
C SER A 121 38.20 -42.50 -18.21
N SER A 122 39.11 -41.97 -19.03
CA SER A 122 39.10 -42.28 -20.47
C SER A 122 40.38 -41.91 -21.22
N ILE A 123 41.58 -42.34 -20.80
CA ILE A 123 42.70 -42.39 -21.74
C ILE A 123 43.61 -43.59 -21.41
N ASN A 124 43.96 -44.34 -22.47
CA ASN A 124 44.92 -45.44 -22.60
C ASN A 124 44.32 -46.86 -22.56
N ASN A 125 43.90 -47.35 -23.73
CA ASN A 125 44.39 -48.61 -24.32
C ASN A 125 43.71 -48.88 -25.68
N LEU A 126 44.43 -48.57 -26.78
CA LEU A 126 44.25 -49.04 -28.17
C LEU A 126 45.46 -48.40 -28.88
N GLY A 127 46.51 -49.09 -29.34
CA GLY A 127 46.57 -50.41 -29.95
C GLY A 127 47.23 -50.19 -31.32
N ASP A 128 48.52 -49.85 -31.35
CA ASP A 128 49.28 -49.72 -32.59
C ASP A 128 49.62 -51.11 -33.13
N GLN A 129 48.90 -51.52 -34.16
CA GLN A 129 49.24 -52.64 -35.02
C GLN A 129 48.94 -52.23 -36.47
N GLU A 130 49.96 -51.76 -37.19
CA GLU A 130 49.98 -51.84 -38.65
C GLU A 130 51.35 -52.32 -39.13
N LEU A 131 51.29 -53.12 -40.19
CA LEU A 131 52.35 -53.79 -40.95
C LEU A 131 53.23 -52.82 -41.72
#